data_AF-A0A218V057-F1
#
_entry.id   AF-A0A218V057-F1
#
_cell.length_a   1.000
_cell.length_b   1.000
_cell.length_c   1.000
_cell.angle_alpha   90.00
_cell.angle_beta   90.00
_cell.angle_gamma   90.00
#
_symmetry.space_group_name_H-M   'P 1'
#
loop_
_entity.id
_entity.type
_entity.pdbx_description
1 polymer ?
#
loop_
_entity_poly.entity_id
_entity_poly.type
_entity_poly.pdbx_seq_one_letter_code
_entity_poly.pdbx_strand_id
1 'polypeptide(L)'
;MPINCTWADFVDRDGLVFPKPHQLYVTIPYAFVLLIIRFFSERYVAKPLAKALGIKNAKRVKPQPNPVLESYFRECSRQPSQSEIKGLAKKCNCTVHLVEKWFRRRRNLEIPTVLQKFQEAFWRFSFYLTSSIVGFIFLYDKPWFYDIWQTWVGYPFQDFMAHVVHHLAAIGLMSGSWCGNYVRLGTLVMFVHDTADFWLE
;
A
#
# COMPACT_ATOMS: atom_id res chain seq x y z
N MET A 1 -26.11 12.75 -10.13
CA MET A 1 -26.15 12.96 -11.62
C MET A 1 -26.90 14.26 -11.84
N PRO A 2 -26.38 15.21 -12.63
CA PRO A 2 -27.03 16.50 -12.84
C PRO A 2 -28.47 16.34 -13.34
N ILE A 3 -29.35 17.27 -12.95
CA ILE A 3 -30.81 17.23 -13.15
C ILE A 3 -31.24 17.06 -14.63
N ASN A 4 -30.34 17.24 -15.60
CA ASN A 4 -30.60 17.12 -17.05
C ASN A 4 -29.64 16.17 -17.80
N CYS A 5 -29.06 15.14 -17.14
CA CYS A 5 -28.17 14.18 -17.80
C CYS A 5 -28.68 12.74 -17.70
N THR A 6 -28.53 11.97 -18.77
CA THR A 6 -28.91 10.55 -18.82
C THR A 6 -27.73 9.67 -19.21
N TRP A 7 -27.78 8.36 -18.94
CA TRP A 7 -26.75 7.41 -19.38
C TRP A 7 -26.52 7.40 -20.90
N ALA A 8 -27.53 7.81 -21.68
CA ALA A 8 -27.42 7.93 -23.13
C ALA A 8 -26.47 9.07 -23.56
N ASP A 9 -26.18 10.01 -22.67
CA ASP A 9 -25.26 11.14 -22.92
C ASP A 9 -23.78 10.78 -22.78
N PHE A 10 -23.48 9.61 -22.20
CA PHE A 10 -22.12 9.10 -21.96
C PHE A 10 -21.71 8.01 -22.97
N VAL A 11 -22.20 8.14 -24.20
CA VAL A 11 -21.76 7.34 -25.35
C VAL A 11 -20.77 8.18 -26.15
N ASP A 12 -19.65 7.59 -26.56
CA ASP A 12 -18.62 8.28 -27.35
C ASP A 12 -19.24 9.02 -28.54
N ARG A 13 -19.06 10.34 -28.60
CA ARG A 13 -19.63 11.22 -29.64
C ARG A 13 -18.74 12.45 -29.82
N ASP A 14 -18.74 13.01 -31.03
CA ASP A 14 -18.01 14.26 -31.36
C ASP A 14 -16.51 14.27 -30.98
N GLY A 15 -15.86 13.11 -31.05
CA GLY A 15 -14.45 12.94 -30.68
C GLY A 15 -14.17 12.84 -29.18
N LEU A 16 -15.20 12.93 -28.33
CA LEU A 16 -15.11 12.72 -26.88
C LEU A 16 -15.29 11.24 -26.57
N VAL A 17 -14.34 10.68 -25.81
CA VAL A 17 -14.41 9.29 -25.34
C VAL A 17 -14.78 9.31 -23.87
N PHE A 18 -15.83 8.59 -23.50
CA PHE A 18 -16.29 8.54 -22.10
C PHE A 18 -15.73 7.31 -21.36
N PRO A 19 -15.55 7.37 -20.03
CA PRO A 19 -15.10 6.24 -19.23
C PRO A 19 -16.07 5.05 -19.33
N LYS A 20 -15.54 3.85 -19.62
CA LYS A 20 -16.33 2.61 -19.70
C LYS A 20 -15.86 1.59 -18.66
N PRO A 21 -16.77 0.83 -18.00
CA PRO A 21 -16.38 -0.12 -16.95
C PRO A 21 -15.33 -1.17 -17.37
N HIS A 22 -15.33 -1.61 -18.63
CA HIS A 22 -14.36 -2.59 -19.11
C HIS A 22 -12.91 -2.06 -19.13
N GLN A 23 -12.71 -0.74 -19.15
CA GLN A 23 -11.38 -0.14 -19.09
C GLN A 23 -10.71 -0.42 -17.74
N LEU A 24 -11.47 -0.74 -16.68
CA LEU A 24 -10.91 -1.16 -15.39
C LEU A 24 -10.13 -2.48 -15.48
N TYR A 25 -10.45 -3.36 -16.43
CA TYR A 25 -9.71 -4.62 -16.59
C TYR A 25 -8.25 -4.40 -16.97
N VAL A 26 -7.89 -3.23 -17.51
CA VAL A 26 -6.49 -2.87 -17.79
C VAL A 26 -5.64 -2.80 -16.50
N THR A 27 -6.26 -2.55 -15.35
CA THR A 27 -5.55 -2.49 -14.06
C THR A 27 -4.97 -3.83 -13.64
N ILE A 28 -5.57 -4.94 -14.06
CA ILE A 28 -5.13 -6.30 -13.72
C ILE A 28 -3.72 -6.59 -14.27
N PRO A 29 -3.44 -6.48 -15.59
CA PRO A 29 -2.10 -6.67 -16.11
C PRO A 29 -1.10 -5.65 -15.53
N TYR A 30 -1.50 -4.38 -15.32
CA TYR A 30 -0.62 -3.40 -14.66
C TYR A 30 -0.23 -3.82 -13.23
N ALA A 31 -1.15 -4.41 -12.46
CA ALA A 31 -0.84 -4.92 -11.13
C ALA A 31 0.22 -6.04 -11.18
N PHE A 32 0.13 -6.96 -12.14
CA PHE A 32 1.16 -8.00 -12.32
C PHE A 32 2.52 -7.39 -12.68
N VAL A 33 2.55 -6.43 -13.60
CA VAL A 33 3.78 -5.71 -13.96
C VAL A 33 4.39 -5.02 -12.72
N LEU A 34 3.58 -4.35 -11.90
CA LEU A 34 4.04 -3.72 -10.66
C LEU A 34 4.60 -4.74 -9.66
N LEU A 35 3.99 -5.93 -9.52
CA LEU A 35 4.52 -7.00 -8.67
C LEU A 35 5.86 -7.54 -9.17
N ILE A 36 6.02 -7.65 -10.49
CA ILE A 36 7.30 -8.03 -11.11
C ILE A 36 8.36 -6.97 -10.82
N ILE A 37 8.06 -5.69 -11.06
CA ILE A 37 8.98 -4.57 -10.77
C ILE A 37 9.36 -4.55 -9.28
N ARG A 38 8.37 -4.72 -8.40
CA ARG A 38 8.60 -4.83 -6.96
C ARG A 38 9.59 -5.94 -6.64
N PHE A 39 9.35 -7.15 -7.13
CA PHE A 39 10.22 -8.29 -6.90
C PHE A 39 11.67 -8.00 -7.31
N PHE A 40 11.86 -7.43 -8.50
CA PHE A 40 13.20 -7.07 -8.98
C PHE A 40 13.84 -5.95 -8.14
N SER A 41 13.11 -4.88 -7.81
CA SER A 41 13.63 -3.78 -7.00
C SER A 41 14.06 -4.25 -5.60
N GLU A 42 13.25 -5.07 -4.94
CA GLU A 42 13.54 -5.57 -3.60
C GLU A 42 14.74 -6.51 -3.61
N ARG A 43 14.90 -7.31 -4.68
CA ARG A 43 15.95 -8.30 -4.80
C ARG A 43 17.29 -7.72 -5.24
N TYR A 44 17.28 -6.86 -6.24
CA TYR A 44 18.49 -6.40 -6.93
C TYR A 44 18.92 -4.97 -6.58
N VAL A 45 18.05 -4.18 -5.94
CA VAL A 45 18.40 -2.80 -5.52
C VAL A 45 18.37 -2.67 -4.01
N ALA A 46 17.25 -3.01 -3.37
CA ALA A 46 17.09 -2.79 -1.93
C ALA A 46 18.05 -3.63 -1.08
N LYS A 47 18.25 -4.92 -1.39
CA LYS A 47 19.19 -5.79 -0.65
C LYS A 47 20.65 -5.33 -0.73
N PRO A 48 21.25 -5.06 -1.91
CA PRO A 48 22.62 -4.58 -1.97
C PRO A 48 22.77 -3.20 -1.32
N LEU A 49 21.78 -2.30 -1.48
CA LEU A 49 21.78 -1.01 -0.80
C LEU A 49 21.76 -1.16 0.72
N ALA A 50 20.90 -2.03 1.26
CA ALA A 50 20.86 -2.32 2.68
C ALA A 50 22.21 -2.85 3.20
N LYS A 51 22.87 -3.71 2.41
CA LYS A 51 24.20 -4.23 2.74
C LYS A 51 25.26 -3.11 2.73
N ALA A 52 25.22 -2.21 1.74
CA ALA A 52 26.11 -1.07 1.65
C ALA A 52 25.93 -0.11 2.84
N LEU A 53 24.70 0.06 3.33
CA LEU A 53 24.37 0.82 4.54
C LEU A 53 24.68 0.06 5.86
N GLY A 54 25.27 -1.13 5.79
CA GLY A 54 25.65 -1.91 6.97
C GLY A 54 24.50 -2.60 7.70
N ILE A 55 23.30 -2.67 7.09
CA ILE A 55 22.14 -3.32 7.70
C ILE A 55 22.37 -4.83 7.75
N LYS A 56 22.56 -5.36 8.97
CA LYS A 56 22.77 -6.79 9.20
C LYS A 56 21.45 -7.56 9.03
N ASN A 57 21.50 -8.64 8.27
CA ASN A 57 20.38 -9.56 8.17
C ASN A 57 20.34 -10.48 9.40
N ALA A 58 19.46 -10.15 10.34
CA ALA A 58 19.24 -10.96 11.53
C ALA A 58 18.56 -12.28 11.17
N LYS A 59 19.34 -13.37 11.11
CA LYS A 59 18.80 -14.72 10.91
C LYS A 59 17.95 -15.13 12.13
N ARG A 60 16.64 -15.24 11.96
CA ARG A 60 15.73 -15.76 12.99
C ARG A 60 15.75 -17.29 12.96
N VAL A 61 16.06 -17.90 14.10
CA VAL A 61 16.13 -19.36 14.23
C VAL A 61 14.73 -19.92 14.42
N LYS A 62 14.33 -20.86 13.56
CA LYS A 62 13.06 -21.57 13.72
C LYS A 62 13.10 -22.43 14.99
N PRO A 63 12.04 -22.42 15.82
CA PRO A 63 11.97 -23.31 16.97
C PRO A 63 11.85 -24.77 16.50
N GLN A 64 12.18 -25.71 17.39
CA GLN A 64 12.01 -27.14 17.10
C GLN A 64 10.53 -27.45 16.85
N PRO A 65 10.17 -28.30 15.85
CA PRO A 65 8.78 -28.66 15.60
C PRO A 65 8.17 -29.33 16.84
N ASN A 66 7.14 -28.72 17.42
CA ASN A 66 6.35 -29.33 18.49
C ASN A 66 4.87 -28.98 18.27
N PRO A 67 4.03 -29.96 17.88
CA PRO A 67 2.64 -29.71 17.51
C PRO A 67 1.81 -29.21 18.69
N VAL A 68 2.10 -29.65 19.92
CA VAL A 68 1.38 -29.24 21.14
C VAL A 68 1.64 -27.76 21.46
N LEU A 69 2.88 -27.30 21.30
CA LEU A 69 3.23 -25.90 21.53
C LEU A 69 2.70 -25.00 20.41
N GLU A 70 2.71 -25.47 19.15
CA GLU A 70 2.20 -24.71 18.01
C GLU A 70 0.66 -24.58 18.04
N SER A 71 -0.07 -25.62 18.42
CA SER A 71 -1.53 -25.52 18.58
C SER A 71 -1.88 -24.54 19.70
N TYR A 72 -1.25 -24.66 20.87
CA TYR A 72 -1.46 -23.72 21.98
C TYR A 72 -1.10 -22.27 21.59
N PHE A 73 -0.01 -22.07 20.84
CA PHE A 73 0.41 -20.74 20.38
C PHE A 73 -0.63 -20.07 19.46
N ARG A 74 -1.29 -20.87 18.60
CA ARG A 74 -2.29 -20.38 17.64
C ARG A 74 -3.66 -20.18 18.26
N GLU A 75 -4.07 -21.09 19.14
CA GLU A 75 -5.44 -21.18 19.64
C GLU A 75 -5.64 -20.51 21.01
N CYS A 76 -4.62 -20.48 21.86
CA CYS A 76 -4.74 -20.01 23.24
C CYS A 76 -4.01 -18.68 23.47
N SER A 77 -2.67 -18.71 23.46
CA SER A 77 -1.87 -17.52 23.80
C SER A 77 -0.47 -17.55 23.20
N ARG A 78 -0.04 -16.38 22.70
CA ARG A 78 1.33 -16.15 22.22
C ARG A 78 2.32 -15.90 23.38
N GLN A 79 1.81 -15.54 24.55
CA GLN A 79 2.59 -15.17 25.73
C GLN A 79 1.99 -15.84 26.98
N PRO A 80 2.19 -17.16 27.15
CA PRO A 80 1.68 -17.91 28.29
C PRO A 80 2.29 -17.43 29.62
N SER A 81 1.51 -17.53 30.67
CA SER A 81 1.93 -17.33 32.05
C SER A 81 2.81 -18.48 32.56
N GLN A 82 3.49 -18.28 33.68
CA GLN A 82 4.41 -19.28 34.24
C GLN A 82 3.72 -20.59 34.65
N SER A 83 2.48 -20.55 35.11
CA SER A 83 1.69 -21.74 35.43
C SER A 83 1.37 -22.55 34.16
N GLU A 84 0.99 -21.88 33.08
CA GLU A 84 0.70 -22.51 31.79
C GLU A 84 1.96 -23.13 31.17
N ILE A 85 3.10 -22.44 31.24
CA ILE A 85 4.40 -22.95 30.75
C ILE A 85 4.75 -24.26 31.48
N LYS A 86 4.57 -24.33 32.80
CA LYS A 86 4.80 -25.58 33.57
C LYS A 86 3.86 -26.70 33.14
N GLY A 87 2.59 -26.39 32.87
CA GLY A 87 1.62 -27.35 32.34
C GLY A 87 2.02 -27.89 30.96
N LEU A 88 2.46 -27.00 30.07
CA LEU A 88 2.93 -27.36 28.72
C LEU A 88 4.22 -28.18 28.74
N ALA A 89 5.15 -27.84 29.64
CA ALA A 89 6.38 -28.60 29.88
C ALA A 89 6.06 -30.06 30.25
N LYS A 90 5.09 -30.26 31.16
CA LYS A 90 4.61 -31.60 31.54
C LYS A 90 3.96 -32.34 30.37
N LYS A 91 3.12 -31.67 29.57
CA LYS A 91 2.46 -32.27 28.40
C LYS A 91 3.44 -32.70 27.30
N CYS A 92 4.48 -31.91 27.08
CA CYS A 92 5.46 -32.12 26.02
C CYS A 92 6.68 -32.95 26.46
N ASN A 93 6.67 -33.45 27.71
CA ASN A 93 7.80 -34.11 28.35
C ASN A 93 9.14 -33.37 28.15
N CYS A 94 9.12 -32.05 28.36
CA CYS A 94 10.31 -31.22 28.18
C CYS A 94 10.45 -30.19 29.29
N THR A 95 11.62 -29.54 29.36
CA THR A 95 11.92 -28.60 30.44
C THR A 95 11.17 -27.27 30.26
N VAL A 96 10.83 -26.62 31.37
CA VAL A 96 10.22 -25.27 31.39
C VAL A 96 11.04 -24.29 30.53
N HIS A 97 12.37 -24.33 30.67
CA HIS A 97 13.26 -23.49 29.88
C HIS A 97 13.16 -23.75 28.36
N LEU A 98 12.99 -25.01 27.94
CA LEU A 98 12.82 -25.33 26.51
C LEU A 98 11.52 -24.74 25.96
N VAL A 99 10.44 -24.83 26.74
CA VAL A 99 9.13 -24.24 26.39
C VAL A 99 9.25 -22.72 26.29
N GLU A 100 9.82 -22.04 27.28
CA GLU A 100 10.05 -20.60 27.24
C GLU A 100 10.88 -20.15 26.03
N LYS A 101 11.97 -20.88 25.76
CA LYS A 101 12.85 -20.64 24.62
C LYS A 101 12.12 -20.87 23.29
N TRP A 102 11.26 -21.88 23.23
CA TRP A 102 10.42 -22.16 22.07
C TRP A 102 9.47 -20.99 21.78
N PHE A 103 8.70 -20.54 22.78
CA PHE A 103 7.77 -19.42 22.63
C PHE A 103 8.49 -18.12 22.25
N ARG A 104 9.64 -17.83 22.86
CA ARG A 104 10.46 -16.66 22.51
C ARG A 104 10.91 -16.70 21.05
N ARG A 105 11.43 -17.85 20.59
CA ARG A 105 11.87 -18.03 19.19
C ARG A 105 10.69 -17.93 18.22
N ARG A 106 9.55 -18.54 18.56
CA ARG A 106 8.35 -18.51 17.73
C ARG A 106 7.79 -17.11 17.55
N ARG A 107 7.71 -16.31 18.62
CA ARG A 107 7.34 -14.89 18.55
C ARG A 107 8.33 -14.08 17.71
N ASN A 108 9.63 -14.33 17.90
CA ASN A 108 10.66 -13.64 17.13
C ASN A 108 10.61 -13.92 15.61
N LEU A 109 9.94 -14.99 15.16
CA LEU A 109 9.71 -15.23 13.74
C LEU A 109 8.61 -14.34 13.15
N GLU A 110 7.64 -13.91 13.95
CA GLU A 110 6.54 -13.03 13.50
C GLU A 110 6.97 -11.57 13.44
N ILE A 111 8.07 -11.23 14.13
CA ILE A 111 8.60 -9.87 14.14
C ILE A 111 9.39 -9.63 12.84
N PRO A 112 8.96 -8.70 11.98
CA PRO A 112 9.67 -8.37 10.76
C PRO A 112 11.08 -7.87 11.08
N THR A 113 12.06 -8.35 10.30
CA THR A 113 13.45 -7.95 10.43
C THR A 113 13.67 -6.51 9.96
N VAL A 114 14.74 -5.86 10.44
CA VAL A 114 15.13 -4.52 9.98
C VAL A 114 15.33 -4.50 8.47
N LEU A 115 15.91 -5.56 7.90
CA LEU A 115 16.07 -5.70 6.45
C LEU A 115 14.72 -5.72 5.72
N GLN A 116 13.75 -6.50 6.20
CA GLN A 116 12.41 -6.52 5.59
C GLN A 116 11.74 -5.15 5.66
N LYS A 117 11.79 -4.48 6.82
CA LYS A 117 11.25 -3.12 6.96
C LYS A 117 11.95 -2.12 6.04
N PHE A 118 13.26 -2.24 5.88
CA PHE A 118 14.02 -1.41 4.94
C PHE A 118 13.57 -1.65 3.49
N GLN A 119 13.41 -2.91 3.07
CA GLN A 119 12.92 -3.24 1.73
C GLN A 119 11.51 -2.70 1.49
N GLU A 120 10.61 -2.83 2.47
CA GLU A 120 9.25 -2.28 2.41
C GLU A 120 9.26 -0.75 2.30
N ALA A 121 10.08 -0.08 3.12
CA ALA A 121 10.23 1.37 3.11
C ALA A 121 10.84 1.87 1.79
N PHE A 122 11.87 1.18 1.28
CA PHE A 122 12.51 1.46 0.00
C PHE A 122 11.51 1.33 -1.16
N TRP A 123 10.75 0.23 -1.23
CA TRP A 123 9.75 0.04 -2.28
C TRP A 123 8.70 1.15 -2.26
N ARG A 124 8.17 1.48 -1.08
CA ARG A 124 7.21 2.59 -0.91
C ARG A 124 7.83 3.88 -1.42
N PHE A 125 9.00 4.25 -0.92
CA PHE A 125 9.68 5.48 -1.33
C PHE A 125 9.90 5.53 -2.85
N SER A 126 10.43 4.48 -3.47
CA SER A 126 10.67 4.44 -4.91
C SER A 126 9.38 4.50 -5.74
N PHE A 127 8.35 3.73 -5.37
CA PHE A 127 7.06 3.74 -6.05
C PHE A 127 6.40 5.12 -5.97
N TYR A 128 6.39 5.75 -4.80
CA TYR A 128 5.79 7.07 -4.64
C TYR A 128 6.59 8.16 -5.34
N LEU A 129 7.93 8.15 -5.21
CA LEU A 129 8.79 9.12 -5.89
C LEU A 129 8.60 9.07 -7.41
N THR A 130 8.59 7.86 -7.98
CA THR A 130 8.37 7.67 -9.42
C THR A 130 6.96 8.09 -9.83
N SER A 131 5.93 7.71 -9.08
CA SER A 131 4.55 8.15 -9.32
C SER A 131 4.41 9.68 -9.28
N SER A 132 5.05 10.35 -8.32
CA SER A 132 5.06 11.82 -8.24
C SER A 132 5.75 12.46 -9.44
N ILE A 133 6.95 11.99 -9.82
CA ILE A 133 7.68 12.51 -10.99
C ILE A 133 6.86 12.32 -12.26
N VAL A 134 6.30 11.14 -12.46
CA VAL A 134 5.41 10.83 -13.58
C VAL A 134 4.20 11.76 -13.56
N GLY A 135 3.53 11.92 -12.41
CA GLY A 135 2.42 12.85 -12.25
C GLY A 135 2.78 14.27 -12.67
N PHE A 136 3.91 14.82 -12.20
CA PHE A 136 4.38 16.14 -12.61
C PHE A 136 4.63 16.23 -14.12
N ILE A 137 5.27 15.24 -14.73
CA ILE A 137 5.53 15.21 -16.18
C ILE A 137 4.21 15.22 -16.96
N PHE A 138 3.24 14.38 -16.56
CA PHE A 138 1.95 14.29 -17.24
C PHE A 138 1.09 15.55 -17.09
N LEU A 139 1.26 16.27 -15.97
CA LEU A 139 0.50 17.49 -15.68
C LEU A 139 1.14 18.75 -16.27
N TYR A 140 2.45 18.74 -16.53
CA TYR A 140 3.19 19.93 -16.94
C TYR A 140 2.61 20.61 -18.18
N ASP A 141 2.21 19.85 -19.19
CA ASP A 141 1.66 20.40 -20.44
C ASP A 141 0.16 20.73 -20.35
N LYS A 142 -0.46 20.59 -19.18
CA LYS A 142 -1.91 20.79 -19.02
C LYS A 142 -2.21 22.19 -18.52
N PRO A 143 -3.14 22.92 -19.17
CA PRO A 143 -3.33 24.32 -18.84
C PRO A 143 -4.05 24.50 -17.48
N TRP A 144 -4.81 23.49 -17.04
CA TRP A 144 -5.35 23.42 -15.67
C TRP A 144 -4.32 23.19 -14.57
N PHE A 145 -3.08 22.82 -14.90
CA PHE A 145 -1.98 22.75 -13.92
C PHE A 145 -1.56 24.15 -13.45
N TYR A 146 -1.71 25.15 -14.32
CA TYR A 146 -1.36 26.54 -14.02
C TYR A 146 -2.58 27.39 -13.64
N ASP A 147 -3.76 27.08 -14.17
CA ASP A 147 -5.01 27.76 -13.87
C ASP A 147 -6.14 26.78 -13.55
N ILE A 148 -6.45 26.65 -12.26
CA ILE A 148 -7.44 25.70 -11.77
C ILE A 148 -8.85 25.95 -12.33
N TRP A 149 -9.19 27.17 -12.78
CA TRP A 149 -10.52 27.42 -13.34
C TRP A 149 -10.77 26.67 -14.64
N GLN A 150 -9.71 26.30 -15.36
CA GLN A 150 -9.83 25.53 -16.59
C GLN A 150 -10.33 24.10 -16.37
N THR A 151 -10.27 23.57 -15.14
CA THR A 151 -10.89 22.27 -14.83
C THR A 151 -12.41 22.31 -14.91
N TRP A 152 -13.05 23.48 -14.98
CA TRP A 152 -14.51 23.61 -15.02
C TRP A 152 -15.05 23.91 -16.42
N VAL A 153 -14.16 24.17 -17.38
CA VAL A 153 -14.55 24.47 -18.75
C VAL A 153 -15.16 23.20 -19.38
N GLY A 154 -16.39 23.31 -19.87
CA GLY A 154 -17.10 22.20 -20.53
C GLY A 154 -17.77 21.18 -19.60
N TYR A 155 -17.85 21.44 -18.29
CA TYR A 155 -18.65 20.60 -17.37
C TYR A 155 -20.14 20.59 -17.78
N PRO A 156 -20.84 19.43 -17.80
CA PRO A 156 -20.41 18.09 -17.37
C PRO A 156 -19.79 17.20 -18.46
N PHE A 157 -19.60 17.72 -19.69
CA PHE A 157 -19.12 16.95 -20.84
C PHE A 157 -17.59 16.98 -20.97
N GLN A 158 -16.91 16.61 -19.89
CA GLN A 158 -15.45 16.59 -19.88
C GLN A 158 -14.91 15.30 -20.50
N ASP A 159 -13.81 15.43 -21.24
CA ASP A 159 -13.14 14.30 -21.87
C ASP A 159 -12.53 13.37 -20.81
N PHE A 160 -12.58 12.05 -21.03
CA PHE A 160 -12.13 11.02 -20.07
C PHE A 160 -10.69 11.24 -19.59
N MET A 161 -9.83 11.78 -20.46
CA MET A 161 -8.44 12.10 -20.12
C MET A 161 -8.32 13.15 -19.02
N ALA A 162 -9.24 14.13 -18.94
CA ALA A 162 -9.23 15.14 -17.90
C ALA A 162 -9.48 14.54 -16.51
N HIS A 163 -10.44 13.62 -16.40
CA HIS A 163 -10.75 12.91 -15.16
C HIS A 163 -9.60 11.98 -14.71
N VAL A 164 -9.01 11.22 -15.63
CA VAL A 164 -7.86 10.35 -15.31
C VAL A 164 -6.67 11.16 -14.80
N VAL A 165 -6.37 12.28 -15.45
CA VAL A 165 -5.26 13.16 -15.08
C VAL A 165 -5.51 13.86 -13.73
N HIS A 166 -6.75 14.29 -13.46
CA HIS A 166 -7.14 14.85 -12.16
C HIS A 166 -6.95 13.83 -11.02
N HIS A 167 -7.40 12.60 -11.20
CA HIS A 167 -7.22 11.56 -10.18
C HIS A 167 -5.74 11.17 -9.97
N LEU A 168 -4.93 11.15 -11.03
CA LEU A 168 -3.48 10.93 -10.90
C LEU A 168 -2.78 12.06 -10.12
N ALA A 169 -3.18 13.31 -10.35
CA ALA A 169 -2.69 14.46 -9.60
C ALA A 169 -3.05 14.37 -8.10
N ALA A 170 -4.32 14.06 -7.80
CA ALA A 170 -4.82 13.90 -6.44
C ALA A 170 -4.10 12.76 -5.71
N ILE A 171 -3.93 11.60 -6.37
CA ILE A 171 -3.19 10.45 -5.82
C ILE A 171 -1.72 10.82 -5.57
N GLY A 172 -1.08 11.56 -6.47
CA GLY A 172 0.29 12.04 -6.31
C GLY A 172 0.46 12.98 -5.11
N LEU A 173 -0.45 13.95 -4.94
CA LEU A 173 -0.44 14.91 -3.83
C LEU A 173 -0.73 14.24 -2.47
N MET A 174 -1.73 13.35 -2.41
CA MET A 174 -2.02 12.55 -1.21
C MET A 174 -0.84 11.64 -0.83
N SER A 175 -0.18 11.05 -1.83
CA SER A 175 0.98 10.17 -1.63
C SER A 175 2.21 10.95 -1.10
N GLY A 176 2.46 12.16 -1.61
CA GLY A 176 3.52 13.03 -1.11
C GLY A 176 3.32 13.46 0.34
N SER A 177 2.07 13.76 0.72
CA SER A 177 1.69 14.09 2.10
C SER A 177 1.95 12.94 3.08
N TRP A 178 1.66 11.70 2.69
CA TRP A 178 1.92 10.50 3.48
C TRP A 178 3.42 10.23 3.69
N CYS A 179 4.26 10.52 2.69
CA CYS A 179 5.72 10.39 2.79
C CYS A 179 6.39 11.43 3.70
N GLY A 180 5.82 12.64 3.81
CA GLY A 180 6.33 13.70 4.69
C GLY A 180 5.98 13.53 6.17
N ASN A 181 5.32 12.42 6.55
CA ASN A 181 4.74 12.20 7.89
C ASN A 181 3.65 13.23 8.25
N TYR A 182 3.06 13.91 7.26
CA TYR A 182 1.90 14.79 7.41
C TYR A 182 0.60 13.99 7.35
N VAL A 183 0.52 12.86 8.07
CA VAL A 183 -0.67 11.98 8.07
C VAL A 183 -1.96 12.75 8.43
N ARG A 184 -1.85 13.83 9.22
CA ARG A 184 -2.95 14.76 9.54
C ARG A 184 -3.42 15.61 8.34
N LEU A 185 -2.52 15.98 7.43
CA LEU A 185 -2.84 16.74 6.23
C LEU A 185 -3.47 15.84 5.16
N GLY A 186 -2.97 14.61 5.01
CA GLY A 186 -3.55 13.61 4.11
C GLY A 186 -5.00 13.24 4.45
N THR A 187 -5.31 13.08 5.74
CA THR A 187 -6.71 12.88 6.19
C THR A 187 -7.59 14.10 5.97
N LEU A 188 -7.03 15.30 6.09
CA LEU A 188 -7.78 16.54 5.83
C LEU A 188 -8.09 16.70 4.33
N VAL A 189 -7.13 16.33 3.46
CA VAL A 189 -7.34 16.32 2.00
C VAL A 189 -8.39 15.29 1.60
N MET A 190 -8.38 14.06 2.16
CA MET A 190 -9.44 13.08 1.94
C MET A 190 -10.80 13.59 2.41
N PHE A 191 -10.87 14.22 3.59
CA PHE A 191 -12.13 14.79 4.09
C PHE A 191 -12.65 15.90 3.18
N VAL A 192 -11.78 16.81 2.74
CA VAL A 192 -12.15 17.88 1.80
C VAL A 192 -12.62 17.30 0.46
N HIS A 193 -11.95 16.27 -0.06
CA HIS A 193 -12.34 15.56 -1.28
C HIS A 193 -13.73 14.92 -1.15
N ASP A 194 -13.96 14.13 -0.09
CA ASP A 194 -15.25 13.47 0.14
C ASP A 194 -16.38 14.49 0.36
N THR A 195 -16.10 15.63 1.01
CA THR A 195 -17.09 16.70 1.15
C THR A 195 -17.36 17.45 -0.16
N ALA A 196 -16.35 17.59 -1.04
CA ALA A 196 -16.54 18.22 -2.35
C ALA A 196 -17.40 17.34 -3.27
N ASP A 197 -17.25 16.02 -3.18
CA ASP A 197 -18.06 15.06 -3.93
C ASP A 197 -19.54 15.11 -3.53
N PHE A 198 -19.85 15.31 -2.24
CA PHE A 198 -21.24 15.53 -1.77
C PHE A 198 -21.91 16.78 -2.38
N TRP A 199 -21.14 17.85 -2.62
CA TRP A 199 -21.65 19.06 -3.27
C TRP A 199 -21.77 18.92 -4.79
N LEU A 200 -21.12 17.91 -5.38
CA LEU A 200 -21.13 17.62 -6.82
C LEU A 200 -22.19 16.58 -7.24
N GLU A 201 -22.73 15.80 -6.31
CA GLU A 201 -23.80 14.80 -6.54
C GLU A 201 -25.18 15.41 -6.82
#